data_AF-A0A4Y8P9G7-F1
#
_entry.id   AF-A0A4Y8P9G7-F1
#
_cell.length_a   1.000
_cell.length_b   1.000
_cell.length_c   1.000
_cell.angle_alpha   90.00
_cell.angle_beta   90.00
_cell.angle_gamma   90.00
#
_symmetry.space_group_name_H-M   'P 1'
#
loop_
_entity.id
_entity.type
_entity.pdbx_description
1 polymer ?
#
loop_
_entity_poly.entity_id
_entity_poly.type
_entity_poly.pdbx_seq_one_letter_code
_entity_poly.pdbx_strand_id
1 'polypeptide(L)'
;MRKKKKKTEDKSEHATNEKEAKQKENTLQSNAMSNFENFNKVTNEVNNSFNKEENINPNLKITDLSQEERKAFLQLQKERLLDLREQILEQMEGVSSEVLRSKPEGGESTGFGVHQADAGTDVYDRDFAFSLLSQENDSLFEIDESLKRIEENSYGICQMCGKPIPIIRLQAIPYARFDIDCQRQFEKEKMYQLRKRWESVPQFADTEELLEEEHGEEEEEKKEKND
;
A
#
# COMPACT_ATOMS: atom_id res chain seq x y z
N MET A 1 -1.57 74.81 -2.88
CA MET A 1 -1.92 73.88 -1.78
C MET A 1 -2.84 72.73 -2.27
N ARG A 2 -2.37 71.81 -3.14
CA ARG A 2 -3.22 70.75 -3.75
C ARG A 2 -2.56 69.36 -3.82
N LYS A 3 -1.61 69.04 -2.92
CA LYS A 3 -0.91 67.73 -2.91
C LYS A 3 -1.09 66.89 -1.64
N LYS A 4 -1.94 67.30 -0.69
CA LYS A 4 -2.16 66.55 0.57
C LYS A 4 -3.46 65.74 0.63
N LYS A 5 -4.40 65.87 -0.32
CA LYS A 5 -5.67 65.12 -0.29
C LYS A 5 -5.63 63.75 -0.97
N LYS A 6 -4.71 63.50 -1.91
CA LYS A 6 -4.69 62.23 -2.68
C LYS A 6 -4.04 61.04 -1.96
N LYS A 7 -3.28 61.27 -0.89
CA LYS A 7 -2.49 60.22 -0.20
C LYS A 7 -3.23 59.54 0.96
N THR A 8 -4.41 60.06 1.32
CA THR A 8 -5.25 59.53 2.40
C THR A 8 -6.37 58.62 1.89
N GLU A 9 -6.74 58.71 0.62
CA GLU A 9 -7.80 57.88 0.00
C GLU A 9 -7.26 56.49 -0.43
N ASP A 10 -6.04 56.41 -0.99
CA ASP A 10 -5.43 55.13 -1.42
C ASP A 10 -5.11 54.16 -0.26
N LYS A 11 -4.95 54.65 0.98
CA LYS A 11 -4.65 53.80 2.15
C LYS A 11 -5.90 53.19 2.79
N SER A 12 -7.07 53.81 2.62
CA SER A 12 -8.34 53.28 3.12
C SER A 12 -8.88 52.16 2.24
N GLU A 13 -8.70 52.23 0.92
CA GLU A 13 -9.19 51.23 -0.03
C GLU A 13 -8.37 49.92 -0.01
N HIS A 14 -7.06 50.00 0.27
CA HIS A 14 -6.23 48.81 0.45
C HIS A 14 -6.58 48.03 1.73
N ALA A 15 -6.93 48.73 2.81
CA ALA A 15 -7.30 48.10 4.08
C ALA A 15 -8.70 47.47 4.08
N THR A 16 -9.60 47.93 3.21
CA THR A 16 -10.94 47.32 3.03
C THR A 16 -10.87 46.06 2.17
N ASN A 17 -10.05 46.05 1.11
CA ASN A 17 -9.87 44.88 0.24
C ASN A 17 -9.18 43.69 0.95
N GLU A 18 -8.22 43.96 1.85
CA GLU A 18 -7.53 42.92 2.62
C GLU A 18 -8.42 42.26 3.69
N LYS A 19 -9.39 43.02 4.22
CA LYS A 19 -10.39 42.50 5.17
C LYS A 19 -11.47 41.68 4.47
N GLU A 20 -11.88 42.09 3.26
CA GLU A 20 -12.83 41.32 2.44
C GLU A 20 -12.24 40.01 1.91
N ALA A 21 -10.94 39.97 1.56
CA ALA A 21 -10.25 38.73 1.16
C ALA A 21 -10.16 37.72 2.32
N LYS A 22 -9.79 38.18 3.52
CA LYS A 22 -9.73 37.35 4.74
C LYS A 22 -11.13 36.88 5.20
N GLN A 23 -12.16 37.71 5.04
CA GLN A 23 -13.55 37.28 5.28
C GLN A 23 -14.00 36.22 4.27
N LYS A 24 -13.63 36.34 2.99
CA LYS A 24 -13.94 35.34 1.95
C LYS A 24 -13.24 34.00 2.20
N GLU A 25 -11.95 34.02 2.56
CA GLU A 25 -11.21 32.80 2.94
C GLU A 25 -11.80 32.12 4.19
N ASN A 26 -12.18 32.88 5.21
CA ASN A 26 -12.85 32.33 6.40
C ASN A 26 -14.25 31.78 6.09
N THR A 27 -15.00 32.38 5.16
CA THR A 27 -16.28 31.83 4.70
C THR A 27 -16.12 30.57 3.83
N LEU A 28 -15.05 30.47 3.04
CA LEU A 28 -14.72 29.27 2.27
C LEU A 28 -14.28 28.12 3.18
N GLN A 29 -13.46 28.40 4.20
CA GLN A 29 -13.05 27.42 5.20
C GLN A 29 -14.21 26.95 6.07
N SER A 30 -15.09 27.86 6.53
CA SER A 30 -16.28 27.48 7.31
C SER A 30 -17.36 26.77 6.47
N ASN A 31 -17.51 27.09 5.19
CA ASN A 31 -18.37 26.33 4.27
C ASN A 31 -17.79 24.94 3.91
N ALA A 32 -16.46 24.81 3.81
CA ALA A 32 -15.81 23.52 3.63
C ALA A 32 -15.97 22.63 4.88
N MET A 33 -15.81 23.19 6.08
CA MET A 33 -16.02 22.48 7.34
C MET A 33 -17.50 22.11 7.56
N SER A 34 -18.46 22.97 7.22
CA SER A 34 -19.88 22.64 7.35
C SER A 34 -20.35 21.61 6.31
N ASN A 35 -19.77 21.62 5.10
CA ASN A 35 -20.01 20.56 4.11
C ASN A 35 -19.36 19.23 4.51
N PHE A 36 -18.20 19.25 5.17
CA PHE A 36 -17.55 18.07 5.72
C PHE A 36 -18.32 17.49 6.93
N GLU A 37 -18.85 18.35 7.81
CA GLU A 37 -19.73 17.93 8.91
C GLU A 37 -21.06 17.37 8.40
N ASN A 38 -21.66 17.95 7.36
CA ASN A 38 -22.86 17.42 6.72
C ASN A 38 -22.59 16.12 5.97
N PHE A 39 -21.43 15.97 5.32
CA PHE A 39 -21.00 14.73 4.69
C PHE A 39 -20.78 13.64 5.74
N ASN A 40 -20.10 13.94 6.85
CA ASN A 40 -19.93 13.04 7.98
C ASN A 40 -21.26 12.67 8.65
N LYS A 41 -22.23 13.58 8.67
CA LYS A 41 -23.57 13.29 9.17
C LYS A 41 -24.32 12.33 8.23
N VAL A 42 -24.22 12.53 6.92
CA VAL A 42 -24.80 11.61 5.91
C VAL A 42 -24.11 10.25 5.92
N THR A 43 -22.78 10.19 6.02
CA THR A 43 -22.05 8.92 6.12
C THR A 43 -22.31 8.23 7.45
N ASN A 44 -22.48 8.96 8.55
CA ASN A 44 -22.91 8.40 9.83
C ASN A 44 -24.37 7.93 9.82
N GLU A 45 -25.27 8.59 9.10
CA GLU A 45 -26.65 8.15 8.90
C GLU A 45 -26.74 6.91 8.00
N VAL A 46 -25.92 6.81 6.95
CA VAL A 46 -25.81 5.61 6.12
C VAL A 46 -25.16 4.47 6.93
N ASN A 47 -24.08 4.73 7.67
CA ASN A 47 -23.47 3.73 8.55
C ASN A 47 -24.44 3.29 9.67
N ASN A 48 -25.23 4.18 10.27
CA ASN A 48 -26.27 3.83 11.25
C ASN A 48 -27.47 3.10 10.62
N SER A 49 -27.79 3.36 9.35
CA SER A 49 -28.85 2.64 8.63
C SER A 49 -28.45 1.21 8.30
N PHE A 50 -27.15 0.96 8.08
CA PHE A 50 -26.58 -0.37 7.90
C PHE A 50 -26.27 -1.10 9.23
N ASN A 51 -26.12 -0.38 10.35
CA ASN A 51 -25.83 -0.92 11.69
C ASN A 51 -27.08 -1.05 12.60
N LYS A 52 -28.30 -1.07 12.06
CA LYS A 52 -29.45 -1.55 12.84
C LYS A 52 -29.28 -3.05 13.06
N GLU A 53 -29.21 -3.46 14.32
CA GLU A 53 -29.06 -4.86 14.79
C GLU A 53 -30.23 -5.81 14.40
N GLU A 54 -30.98 -5.51 13.34
CA GLU A 54 -32.07 -6.35 12.82
C GLU A 54 -31.82 -6.66 11.33
N ASN A 55 -31.40 -7.90 11.04
CA ASN A 55 -31.35 -8.52 9.71
C ASN A 55 -30.44 -7.85 8.66
N ILE A 56 -29.12 -7.85 8.90
CA ILE A 56 -28.14 -7.59 7.83
C ILE A 56 -28.16 -8.79 6.88
N ASN A 57 -28.88 -8.68 5.76
CA ASN A 57 -28.93 -9.73 4.75
C ASN A 57 -27.52 -10.01 4.20
N PRO A 58 -26.93 -11.20 4.40
CA PRO A 58 -25.54 -11.49 4.06
C PRO A 58 -25.23 -11.43 2.55
N ASN A 59 -26.27 -11.32 1.71
CA ASN A 59 -26.18 -11.34 0.25
C ASN A 59 -26.58 -10.01 -0.41
N LEU A 60 -26.71 -8.91 0.34
CA LEU A 60 -27.07 -7.61 -0.26
C LEU A 60 -26.00 -7.19 -1.28
N LYS A 61 -26.40 -6.92 -2.52
CA LYS A 61 -25.49 -6.58 -3.63
C LYS A 61 -25.63 -5.11 -4.02
N ILE A 62 -24.55 -4.56 -4.58
CA ILE A 62 -24.54 -3.19 -5.13
C ILE A 62 -25.62 -2.96 -6.21
N THR A 63 -26.01 -4.02 -6.93
CA THR A 63 -27.06 -3.97 -7.95
C THR A 63 -28.44 -3.65 -7.39
N ASP A 64 -28.65 -3.90 -6.10
CA ASP A 64 -29.98 -3.83 -5.47
C ASP A 64 -30.26 -2.44 -4.88
N LEU A 65 -29.28 -1.53 -4.88
CA LEU A 65 -29.40 -0.17 -4.33
C LEU A 65 -29.97 0.81 -5.35
N SER A 66 -30.62 1.86 -4.84
CA SER A 66 -30.97 3.02 -5.65
C SER A 66 -29.72 3.73 -6.19
N GLN A 67 -29.88 4.50 -7.27
CA GLN A 67 -28.76 5.23 -7.89
C GLN A 67 -28.10 6.22 -6.93
N GLU A 68 -28.86 6.83 -6.02
CA GLU A 68 -28.37 7.80 -5.04
C GLU A 68 -27.56 7.11 -3.93
N GLU A 69 -28.09 6.03 -3.36
CA GLU A 69 -27.38 5.23 -2.34
C GLU A 69 -26.11 4.60 -2.91
N ARG A 70 -26.13 4.14 -4.16
CA ARG A 70 -24.95 3.59 -4.82
C ARG A 70 -23.84 4.63 -4.94
N LYS A 71 -24.17 5.87 -5.33
CA LYS A 71 -23.18 6.96 -5.42
C LYS A 71 -22.62 7.32 -4.05
N ALA A 72 -23.47 7.43 -3.04
CA ALA A 72 -23.04 7.71 -1.67
C ALA A 72 -22.11 6.61 -1.13
N PHE A 73 -22.46 5.33 -1.38
CA PHE A 73 -21.63 4.19 -1.01
C PHE A 73 -20.27 4.21 -1.71
N LEU A 74 -20.22 4.47 -3.02
CA LEU A 74 -18.96 4.55 -3.78
C LEU A 74 -18.06 5.69 -3.26
N GLN A 75 -18.65 6.83 -2.91
CA GLN A 75 -17.89 7.95 -2.37
C GLN A 75 -17.30 7.62 -0.99
N LEU A 76 -18.07 6.95 -0.13
CA LEU A 76 -17.58 6.46 1.16
C LEU A 76 -16.46 5.42 0.99
N GLN A 77 -16.61 4.47 0.08
CA GLN A 77 -15.56 3.47 -0.16
C GLN A 77 -14.30 4.10 -0.78
N LYS A 78 -14.45 5.12 -1.64
CA LYS A 78 -13.32 5.85 -2.20
C LYS A 78 -12.50 6.54 -1.10
N GLU A 79 -13.15 7.21 -0.16
CA GLU A 79 -12.48 7.83 0.99
C GLU A 79 -11.72 6.77 1.81
N ARG A 80 -12.38 5.67 2.18
CA ARG A 80 -11.72 4.57 2.90
C ARG A 80 -10.51 3.99 2.17
N LEU A 81 -10.59 3.84 0.85
CA LEU A 81 -9.47 3.34 0.04
C LEU A 81 -8.31 4.33 0.01
N LEU A 82 -8.58 5.64 0.01
CA LEU A 82 -7.53 6.66 0.10
C LEU A 82 -6.85 6.65 1.47
N ASP A 83 -7.63 6.53 2.55
CA ASP A 83 -7.09 6.42 3.90
C ASP A 83 -6.19 5.18 4.04
N LEU A 84 -6.66 4.03 3.54
CA LEU A 84 -5.87 2.79 3.54
C LEU A 84 -4.58 2.92 2.71
N ARG A 85 -4.65 3.61 1.57
CA ARG A 85 -3.49 3.87 0.72
C ARG A 85 -2.44 4.69 1.47
N GLU A 86 -2.86 5.74 2.17
CA GLU A 86 -1.97 6.57 2.98
C GLU A 86 -1.33 5.76 4.12
N GLN A 87 -2.13 4.96 4.84
CA GLN A 87 -1.64 4.08 5.91
C GLN A 87 -0.56 3.10 5.43
N ILE A 88 -0.79 2.44 4.29
CA ILE A 88 0.18 1.49 3.72
C ILE A 88 1.46 2.21 3.30
N LEU A 89 1.35 3.40 2.69
CA LEU A 89 2.52 4.19 2.31
C LEU A 89 3.36 4.60 3.54
N GLU A 90 2.72 5.01 4.63
CA GLU A 90 3.38 5.32 5.90
C GLU A 90 4.08 4.07 6.49
N GLN A 91 3.40 2.92 6.49
CA GLN A 91 3.97 1.65 6.94
C GLN A 91 5.20 1.24 6.12
N MET A 92 5.12 1.35 4.79
CA MET A 92 6.23 1.06 3.88
C MET A 92 7.42 1.99 4.12
N GLU A 93 7.18 3.28 4.34
CA GLU A 93 8.24 4.25 4.66
C GLU A 93 8.91 3.91 6.00
N GLY A 94 8.13 3.55 7.02
CA GLY A 94 8.63 3.10 8.32
C GLY A 94 9.57 1.91 8.19
N VAL A 95 9.10 0.82 7.57
CA VAL A 95 9.90 -0.42 7.38
C VAL A 95 11.13 -0.18 6.50
N SER A 96 10.99 0.60 5.43
CA SER A 96 12.12 0.97 4.56
C SER A 96 13.20 1.74 5.32
N SER A 97 12.79 2.73 6.14
CA SER A 97 13.73 3.51 6.95
C SER A 97 14.47 2.66 7.98
N GLU A 98 13.79 1.66 8.56
CA GLU A 98 14.37 0.71 9.51
C GLU A 98 15.45 -0.16 8.84
N VAL A 99 15.16 -0.71 7.65
CA VAL A 99 16.12 -1.50 6.86
C VAL A 99 17.33 -0.68 6.41
N LEU A 100 17.15 0.62 6.13
CA LEU A 100 18.25 1.51 5.77
C LEU A 100 19.11 1.87 6.98
N ARG A 101 18.52 1.97 8.18
CA ARG A 101 19.22 2.29 9.44
C ARG A 101 19.90 1.09 10.08
N SER A 102 19.38 -0.11 9.88
CA SER A 102 20.06 -1.35 10.28
C SER A 102 21.35 -1.59 9.50
N LYS A 103 21.58 -0.84 8.42
CA LYS A 103 22.87 -0.75 7.76
C LYS A 103 23.82 0.13 8.59
N PRO A 104 24.98 -0.37 9.05
CA PRO A 104 25.89 0.42 9.86
C PRO A 104 26.35 1.65 9.07
N GLU A 105 26.14 2.84 9.63
CA GLU A 105 26.66 4.10 9.08
C GLU A 105 28.19 4.08 9.12
N GLY A 106 28.80 3.80 7.96
CA GLY A 106 30.25 3.84 7.78
C GLY A 106 30.86 2.48 7.53
N GLY A 107 30.93 2.08 6.26
CA GLY A 107 31.68 0.89 5.88
C GLY A 107 31.19 0.32 4.56
N GLU A 108 31.88 0.69 3.49
CA GLU A 108 32.12 -0.21 2.38
C GLU A 108 32.28 -1.66 2.88
N SER A 109 31.38 -2.53 2.42
CA SER A 109 31.49 -4.00 2.38
C SER A 109 32.83 -4.57 2.86
N THR A 110 33.02 -4.70 4.17
CA THR A 110 34.08 -5.53 4.75
C THR A 110 33.57 -6.10 6.08
N GLY A 111 33.32 -7.40 6.09
CA GLY A 111 32.73 -8.13 7.22
C GLY A 111 33.68 -8.29 8.41
N PHE A 112 34.21 -7.19 8.96
CA PHE A 112 35.15 -7.21 10.09
C PHE A 112 34.63 -6.54 11.37
N GLY A 113 33.38 -6.07 11.39
CA GLY A 113 32.77 -5.42 12.56
C GLY A 113 31.44 -6.01 13.05
N VAL A 114 30.93 -7.05 12.40
CA VAL A 114 29.69 -7.75 12.81
C VAL A 114 30.12 -8.98 13.59
N HIS A 115 29.62 -9.17 14.80
CA HIS A 115 29.81 -10.46 15.48
C HIS A 115 29.20 -11.54 14.59
N GLN A 116 29.95 -12.60 14.27
CA GLN A 116 29.43 -13.73 13.48
C GLN A 116 28.14 -14.33 14.09
N ALA A 117 27.94 -14.13 15.39
CA ALA A 117 26.73 -14.52 16.11
C ALA A 117 25.48 -13.69 15.72
N ASP A 118 25.64 -12.42 15.33
CA ASP A 118 24.53 -11.50 15.03
C ASP A 118 24.20 -11.45 13.53
N ALA A 119 25.14 -11.87 12.67
CA ALA A 119 24.97 -11.86 11.22
C ALA A 119 23.77 -12.69 10.72
N GLY A 120 23.40 -13.77 11.43
CA GLY A 120 22.22 -14.56 11.11
C GLY A 120 20.91 -13.83 11.41
N THR A 121 20.86 -13.10 12.52
CA THR A 121 19.71 -12.30 12.95
C THR A 121 19.48 -11.13 11.98
N ASP A 122 20.54 -10.39 11.64
CA ASP A 122 20.47 -9.25 10.71
C ASP A 122 19.96 -9.65 9.33
N VAL A 123 20.37 -10.83 8.83
CA VAL A 123 19.88 -11.38 7.55
C VAL A 123 18.41 -11.75 7.65
N TYR A 124 17.99 -12.42 8.72
CA TYR A 124 16.60 -12.78 8.93
C TYR A 124 15.69 -11.55 9.01
N ASP A 125 16.07 -10.53 9.78
CA ASP A 125 15.29 -9.31 9.95
C ASP A 125 15.14 -8.56 8.63
N ARG A 126 16.20 -8.52 7.82
CA ARG A 126 16.16 -7.91 6.48
C ARG A 126 15.24 -8.67 5.53
N ASP A 127 15.34 -10.00 5.49
CA ASP A 127 14.52 -10.83 4.62
C ASP A 127 13.04 -10.76 5.03
N PHE A 128 12.76 -10.71 6.33
CA PHE A 128 11.43 -10.47 6.88
C PHE A 128 10.89 -9.10 6.44
N ALA A 129 11.68 -8.05 6.58
CA ALA A 129 11.28 -6.70 6.16
C ALA A 129 10.99 -6.63 4.65
N PHE A 130 11.77 -7.30 3.81
CA PHE A 130 11.50 -7.39 2.38
C PHE A 130 10.21 -8.16 2.07
N SER A 131 9.94 -9.26 2.77
CA SER A 131 8.68 -10.00 2.62
C SER A 131 7.48 -9.12 2.97
N LEU A 132 7.57 -8.34 4.06
CA LEU A 132 6.53 -7.42 4.47
C LEU A 132 6.33 -6.31 3.42
N LEU A 133 7.40 -5.67 2.96
CA LEU A 133 7.32 -4.64 1.90
C LEU A 133 6.72 -5.18 0.60
N SER A 134 7.00 -6.44 0.24
CA SER A 134 6.39 -7.08 -0.93
C SER A 134 4.88 -7.25 -0.76
N GLN A 135 4.42 -7.68 0.42
CA GLN A 135 3.00 -7.83 0.72
C GLN A 135 2.26 -6.48 0.72
N GLU A 136 2.87 -5.44 1.28
CA GLU A 136 2.29 -4.10 1.28
C GLU A 136 2.20 -3.53 -0.14
N ASN A 137 3.19 -3.80 -1.00
CA ASN A 137 3.15 -3.40 -2.40
C ASN A 137 2.01 -4.09 -3.16
N ASP A 138 1.83 -5.40 -2.96
CA ASP A 138 0.69 -6.14 -3.54
C ASP A 138 -0.66 -5.54 -3.08
N SER A 139 -0.76 -5.17 -1.80
CA SER A 139 -1.97 -4.56 -1.22
C SER A 139 -2.23 -3.16 -1.80
N LEU A 140 -1.18 -2.35 -1.96
CA LEU A 140 -1.23 -1.04 -2.59
C LEU A 140 -1.71 -1.14 -4.04
N PHE A 141 -1.22 -2.13 -4.78
CA PHE A 141 -1.66 -2.40 -6.15
C PHE A 141 -3.16 -2.71 -6.22
N GLU A 142 -3.68 -3.57 -5.33
CA GLU A 142 -5.11 -3.91 -5.29
C GLU A 142 -5.99 -2.70 -4.90
N ILE A 143 -5.50 -1.81 -4.04
CA ILE A 143 -6.18 -0.55 -3.68
C ILE A 143 -6.22 0.40 -4.87
N ASP A 144 -5.09 0.63 -5.54
CA ASP A 144 -5.02 1.49 -6.72
C ASP A 144 -5.90 0.94 -7.87
N GLU A 145 -5.94 -0.38 -8.05
CA GLU A 145 -6.85 -1.00 -9.01
C GLU A 145 -8.32 -0.80 -8.62
N SER A 146 -8.64 -0.91 -7.33
CA SER A 146 -9.99 -0.69 -6.82
C SER A 146 -10.46 0.76 -6.97
N LEU A 147 -9.58 1.73 -6.77
CA LEU A 147 -9.86 3.14 -7.04
C LEU A 147 -10.18 3.38 -8.52
N LYS A 148 -9.42 2.78 -9.45
CA LYS A 148 -9.72 2.85 -10.89
C LYS A 148 -11.09 2.24 -11.22
N ARG A 149 -11.45 1.11 -10.62
CA ARG A 149 -12.77 0.48 -10.80
C ARG A 149 -13.92 1.36 -10.33
N ILE A 150 -13.70 2.19 -9.30
CA ILE A 150 -14.71 3.17 -8.86
C ILE A 150 -14.91 4.24 -9.94
N GLU A 151 -13.83 4.74 -10.55
CA GLU A 151 -13.90 5.72 -11.62
C GLU A 151 -14.59 5.16 -12.88
N GLU A 152 -14.34 3.89 -13.20
CA GLU A 152 -14.97 3.16 -14.30
C GLU A 152 -16.41 2.68 -14.01
N ASN A 153 -16.94 2.92 -12.80
CA ASN A 153 -18.23 2.40 -12.32
C ASN A 153 -18.36 0.87 -12.33
N SER A 154 -17.24 0.13 -12.37
CA SER A 154 -17.16 -1.33 -12.36
C SER A 154 -16.93 -1.91 -10.96
N TYR A 155 -16.81 -1.05 -9.94
CA TYR A 155 -16.61 -1.44 -8.54
C TYR A 155 -17.74 -2.34 -8.01
N GLY A 156 -17.34 -3.38 -7.26
CA GLY A 156 -18.26 -4.36 -6.69
C GLY A 156 -18.68 -5.49 -7.63
N ILE A 157 -18.01 -5.66 -8.77
CA ILE A 157 -18.21 -6.78 -9.69
C ILE A 157 -16.97 -7.67 -9.66
N CYS A 158 -17.17 -8.98 -9.46
CA CYS A 158 -16.08 -9.96 -9.45
C CYS A 158 -15.45 -10.07 -10.84
N GLN A 159 -14.13 -9.93 -10.93
CA GLN A 159 -13.44 -9.98 -12.22
C GLN A 159 -13.33 -11.39 -12.83
N MET A 160 -13.43 -12.46 -12.03
CA MET A 160 -13.37 -13.83 -12.54
C MET A 160 -14.72 -14.30 -13.09
N CYS A 161 -15.82 -14.02 -12.40
CA CYS A 161 -17.14 -14.58 -12.72
C CYS A 161 -18.18 -13.55 -13.14
N GLY A 162 -17.89 -12.25 -13.05
CA GLY A 162 -18.81 -11.16 -13.39
C GLY A 162 -19.99 -11.00 -12.42
N LYS A 163 -20.03 -11.75 -11.32
CA LYS A 163 -21.10 -11.67 -10.32
C LYS A 163 -20.87 -10.47 -9.38
N PRO A 164 -21.94 -9.83 -8.87
CA PRO A 164 -21.81 -8.77 -7.90
C PRO A 164 -21.31 -9.30 -6.55
N ILE A 165 -20.35 -8.57 -5.97
CA ILE A 165 -19.74 -8.86 -4.66
C ILE A 165 -20.70 -8.34 -3.57
N PRO A 166 -20.93 -9.11 -2.49
CA PRO A 166 -21.80 -8.67 -1.40
C PRO A 166 -21.23 -7.42 -0.69
N ILE A 167 -22.10 -6.48 -0.32
CA ILE A 167 -21.72 -5.19 0.27
C ILE A 167 -20.98 -5.37 1.59
N ILE A 168 -21.39 -6.34 2.40
CA ILE A 168 -20.74 -6.64 3.69
C ILE A 168 -19.27 -7.00 3.48
N ARG A 169 -18.95 -7.71 2.39
CA ARG A 169 -17.56 -8.02 2.03
C ARG A 169 -16.80 -6.77 1.63
N LEU A 170 -17.41 -5.87 0.85
CA LEU A 170 -16.79 -4.60 0.45
C LEU A 170 -16.63 -3.65 1.65
N GLN A 171 -17.53 -3.70 2.63
CA GLN A 171 -17.41 -2.93 3.86
C GLN A 171 -16.27 -3.43 4.75
N ALA A 172 -16.04 -4.75 4.79
CA ALA A 172 -14.95 -5.36 5.55
C ALA A 172 -13.59 -5.26 4.82
N ILE A 173 -13.58 -5.48 3.51
CA ILE A 173 -12.39 -5.46 2.65
C ILE A 173 -12.70 -4.64 1.40
N PRO A 174 -12.39 -3.32 1.40
CA PRO A 174 -12.83 -2.41 0.34
C PRO A 174 -12.10 -2.62 -0.98
N TYR A 175 -10.91 -3.21 -0.98
CA TYR A 175 -10.14 -3.51 -2.19
C TYR A 175 -10.41 -4.92 -2.76
N ALA A 176 -11.45 -5.63 -2.28
CA ALA A 176 -11.73 -6.99 -2.72
C ALA A 176 -12.06 -7.09 -4.22
N ARG A 177 -11.23 -7.82 -4.96
CA ARG A 177 -11.36 -8.07 -6.40
C ARG A 177 -12.33 -9.19 -6.77
N PHE A 178 -12.44 -10.20 -5.90
CA PHE A 178 -13.20 -11.42 -6.15
C PHE A 178 -14.24 -11.71 -5.08
N ASP A 179 -15.29 -12.41 -5.49
CA ASP A 179 -16.22 -13.07 -4.57
C ASP A 179 -15.52 -14.24 -3.83
N ILE A 180 -16.09 -14.69 -2.71
CA ILE A 180 -15.48 -15.67 -1.80
C ILE A 180 -15.13 -16.98 -2.52
N ASP A 181 -16.03 -17.48 -3.37
CA ASP A 181 -15.80 -18.74 -4.10
C ASP A 181 -14.69 -18.59 -5.15
N CYS A 182 -14.65 -17.46 -5.86
CA CYS A 182 -13.60 -17.17 -6.84
C CYS A 182 -12.25 -16.91 -6.15
N GLN A 183 -12.26 -16.22 -5.01
CA GLN A 183 -11.07 -15.99 -4.19
C GLN A 183 -10.45 -17.32 -3.75
N ARG A 184 -11.26 -18.25 -3.25
CA ARG A 184 -10.80 -19.60 -2.85
C ARG A 184 -10.18 -20.37 -4.02
N GLN A 185 -10.76 -20.25 -5.21
CA GLN A 185 -10.23 -20.89 -6.42
C GLN A 185 -8.89 -20.27 -6.82
N PHE A 186 -8.80 -18.94 -6.82
CA PHE A 186 -7.58 -18.20 -7.15
C PHE A 186 -6.43 -18.54 -6.19
N GLU A 187 -6.71 -18.57 -4.88
CA GLU A 187 -5.73 -18.97 -3.86
C GLU A 187 -5.28 -20.42 -4.04
N LYS A 188 -6.20 -21.35 -4.31
CA LYS A 188 -5.87 -22.75 -4.56
C LYS A 188 -4.98 -22.91 -5.80
N GLU A 189 -5.26 -22.18 -6.87
CA GLU A 189 -4.44 -22.15 -8.07
C GLU A 189 -3.06 -21.56 -7.77
N LYS A 190 -2.98 -20.43 -7.06
CA LYS A 190 -1.70 -19.82 -6.63
C LYS A 190 -0.86 -20.81 -5.83
N MET A 191 -1.46 -21.53 -4.88
CA MET A 191 -0.77 -22.55 -4.09
C MET A 191 -0.30 -23.74 -4.95
N TYR A 192 -1.13 -24.20 -5.89
CA TYR A 192 -0.75 -25.25 -6.82
C TYR A 192 0.45 -24.86 -7.69
N GLN A 193 0.47 -23.62 -8.20
CA GLN A 193 1.58 -23.09 -9.00
C GLN A 193 2.86 -22.94 -8.17
N LEU A 194 2.76 -22.48 -6.92
CA LEU A 194 3.90 -22.42 -5.99
C LEU A 194 4.46 -23.83 -5.70
N ARG A 195 3.59 -24.82 -5.48
CA ARG A 195 4.01 -26.21 -5.27
C ARG A 195 4.74 -26.77 -6.49
N LYS A 196 4.21 -26.53 -7.70
CA LYS A 196 4.87 -26.95 -8.95
C LYS A 196 6.22 -26.28 -9.14
N ARG A 197 6.35 -25.00 -8.78
CA ARG A 197 7.64 -24.29 -8.83
C ARG A 197 8.68 -25.04 -8.01
N TRP A 198 8.35 -25.43 -6.78
CA TRP A 198 9.25 -26.18 -5.89
C TRP A 198 9.61 -27.57 -6.45
N GLU A 199 8.66 -28.29 -7.07
CA GLU A 199 8.92 -29.57 -7.74
C GLU A 199 9.81 -29.43 -9.00
N SER A 200 9.82 -28.25 -9.62
CA SER A 200 10.65 -27.96 -10.80
C SER A 200 12.06 -27.45 -10.48
N VAL A 201 12.37 -27.19 -9.20
CA VAL A 201 13.74 -26.87 -8.79
C VAL A 201 14.56 -28.16 -8.89
N PRO A 202 15.65 -28.20 -9.67
CA PRO A 202 16.54 -29.35 -9.70
C PRO A 202 16.98 -29.65 -8.26
N GLN A 203 16.60 -30.83 -7.78
CA GLN A 203 16.99 -31.33 -6.46
C GLN A 203 18.49 -31.52 -6.52
N PHE A 204 19.25 -30.52 -6.01
CA PHE A 204 20.71 -30.45 -5.88
C PHE A 204 21.44 -31.48 -6.76
N ALA A 205 21.86 -31.07 -7.96
CA ALA A 205 22.77 -31.88 -8.76
C ALA A 205 23.95 -32.32 -7.87
N ASP A 206 24.15 -33.62 -7.79
CA ASP A 206 25.05 -34.31 -6.89
C ASP A 206 26.44 -33.64 -6.87
N THR A 207 26.78 -32.95 -5.78
CA THR A 207 28.08 -32.29 -5.57
C THR A 207 29.20 -33.28 -5.28
N GLU A 208 29.06 -34.53 -5.70
CA GLU A 208 30.07 -35.58 -5.54
C GLU A 208 31.02 -35.62 -6.75
N GLU A 209 30.63 -35.05 -7.89
CA GLU A 209 31.46 -34.99 -9.12
C GLU A 209 32.46 -33.81 -9.13
N LEU A 210 32.42 -32.90 -8.15
CA LEU A 210 33.25 -31.68 -8.12
C LEU A 210 34.34 -31.69 -7.02
N LEU A 211 34.58 -32.84 -6.37
CA LEU A 211 35.56 -33.00 -5.30
C LEU A 211 36.73 -33.94 -5.64
N GLU A 212 36.90 -34.38 -6.90
CA GLU A 212 37.96 -35.32 -7.28
C GLU A 212 39.16 -34.70 -8.03
N GLU A 213 39.24 -33.38 -8.19
CA GLU A 213 40.36 -32.73 -8.90
C GLU A 213 41.18 -31.75 -8.02
N GLU A 214 41.59 -32.17 -6.82
CA GLU A 214 42.76 -31.56 -6.15
C GLU A 214 43.58 -32.62 -5.39
N HIS A 215 44.26 -33.54 -6.10
CA HIS A 215 45.44 -34.20 -5.54
C HIS A 215 46.43 -34.67 -6.62
N GLY A 216 47.62 -34.07 -6.61
CA GLY A 216 48.78 -34.32 -7.49
C GLY A 216 49.09 -33.04 -8.26
N GLU A 217 50.15 -32.28 -8.00
CA GLU A 217 51.56 -32.69 -8.04
C GLU A 217 52.39 -31.82 -7.07
N GLU A 218 52.96 -32.42 -6.02
CA GLU A 218 54.17 -31.94 -5.35
C GLU A 218 55.27 -32.97 -5.65
N GLU A 219 56.53 -32.51 -5.81
CA GLU A 219 57.76 -33.26 -6.16
C GLU A 219 58.03 -33.29 -7.69
N GLU A 220 59.10 -32.74 -8.29
CA GLU A 220 60.53 -32.67 -7.93
C GLU A 220 61.24 -31.65 -8.86
N GLU A 221 61.98 -30.67 -8.32
CA GLU A 221 63.15 -30.11 -9.04
C GLU A 221 64.18 -29.52 -8.05
N LYS A 222 64.85 -30.43 -7.33
CA LYS A 222 66.18 -30.19 -6.76
C LYS A 222 67.15 -31.16 -7.44
N LYS A 223 67.80 -30.72 -8.51
CA LYS A 223 69.14 -31.16 -8.96
C LYS A 223 69.50 -30.42 -10.25
N GLU A 224 70.31 -29.38 -10.11
CA GLU A 224 71.49 -29.10 -10.98
C GLU A 224 72.17 -27.81 -10.51
N LYS A 225 72.90 -27.95 -9.40
CA LYS A 225 74.15 -27.23 -9.16
C LYS A 225 75.17 -28.29 -8.82
N ASN A 226 75.96 -28.68 -9.81
CA ASN A 226 77.34 -29.18 -9.73
C ASN A 226 77.73 -29.65 -11.13
N ASP A 227 78.29 -28.74 -11.94
CA ASP A 227 79.64 -28.83 -12.51
C ASP A 227 79.98 -27.54 -13.28
#